data_AF-A0A453LEV0-F1
#
_entry.id   AF-A0A453LEV0-F1
#
_cell.length_a   1.000
_cell.length_b   1.000
_cell.length_c   1.000
_cell.angle_alpha   90.00
_cell.angle_beta   90.00
_cell.angle_gamma   90.00
#
_symmetry.space_group_name_H-M   'P 1'
#
loop_
_entity.id
_entity.type
_entity.pdbx_description
1 polymer ?
#
loop_
_entity_poly.entity_id
_entity_poly.type
_entity_poly.pdbx_seq_one_letter_code
_entity_poly.pdbx_strand_id
1 'polypeptide(L)' 'TVLLPSLYLTWSRASSILPTMVGHTIAIHNGKEHIPIYITNPIW' A
#
# COMPACT_ATOMS: atom_id res chain seq x y z
N THR A 1 20.39 -6.89 7.20
CA THR A 1 19.68 -5.62 6.94
C THR A 1 18.19 -5.88 7.01
N VAL A 2 17.53 -5.54 8.11
CA VAL A 2 16.07 -5.69 8.24
C VAL A 2 15.44 -4.65 7.31
N LEU A 3 14.79 -5.08 6.23
CA LEU A 3 14.08 -4.16 5.35
C LEU A 3 12.89 -3.62 6.14
N LEU A 4 12.92 -2.33 6.47
CA LEU A 4 11.76 -1.66 7.03
C LEU A 4 10.61 -1.76 6.01
N PRO A 5 9.36 -1.98 6.45
CA PRO A 5 8.22 -1.94 5.56
C PRO A 5 8.16 -0.56 4.90
N SER A 6 8.32 -0.51 3.58
CA SER A 6 8.30 0.73 2.84
C SER A 6 6.87 1.29 2.82
N LEU A 7 6.75 2.57 3.20
CA LEU A 7 5.51 3.34 3.17
C LEU A 7 5.48 4.23 1.92
N TYR A 8 4.50 4.00 1.05
CA TYR A 8 4.30 4.79 -0.17
C TYR A 8 3.02 5.62 -0.10
N LEU A 9 3.07 6.89 -0.49
CA LEU A 9 1.89 7.78 -0.52
C LEU A 9 1.32 7.87 -1.94
N THR A 10 0.00 7.82 -2.08
CA THR A 10 -0.68 7.98 -3.37
C THR A 10 -2.02 8.70 -3.25
N TRP A 11 -2.35 9.52 -4.26
CA TRP A 11 -3.67 10.11 -4.45
C TRP A 11 -4.57 9.29 -5.40
N SER A 12 -3.97 8.41 -6.21
CA SER A 12 -4.75 7.55 -7.12
C SER A 12 -5.42 6.43 -6.33
N ARG A 13 -6.75 6.36 -6.45
CA ARG A 13 -7.58 5.27 -5.91
C ARG A 13 -8.00 4.25 -6.98
N ALA A 14 -7.68 4.52 -8.24
CA ALA A 14 -8.11 3.72 -9.38
C ALA A 14 -7.02 2.73 -9.86
N SER A 15 -5.82 2.76 -9.27
CA SER A 15 -4.73 1.87 -9.63
C SER A 15 -5.00 0.44 -9.15
N SER A 16 -4.55 -0.56 -9.93
CA SER A 16 -4.60 -1.97 -9.54
C SER A 16 -3.40 -2.37 -8.68
N ILE A 17 -3.59 -3.29 -7.75
CA ILE A 17 -2.51 -3.86 -6.94
C ILE A 17 -1.71 -4.88 -7.78
N LEU A 18 -0.40 -4.68 -7.86
CA LEU A 18 0.53 -5.61 -8.51
C LEU A 18 1.16 -6.57 -7.49
N PRO A 19 1.56 -7.80 -7.88
CA PRO A 19 2.17 -8.77 -6.96
C PRO A 19 3.42 -8.24 -6.23
N THR A 20 4.20 -7.37 -6.87
CA THR A 20 5.38 -6.74 -6.28
C THR A 20 5.07 -5.75 -5.16
N MET A 21 3.79 -5.39 -4.96
CA MET A 21 3.35 -4.50 -3.89
C MET A 21 3.05 -5.23 -2.57
N VAL A 22 3.01 -6.57 -2.58
CA VAL A 22 2.76 -7.38 -1.37
C VAL A 22 3.91 -7.19 -0.37
N GLY A 23 3.58 -7.02 0.91
CA GLY A 23 4.56 -6.77 1.97
C GLY A 23 4.94 -5.30 2.15
N HIS A 24 4.27 -4.39 1.44
CA HIS A 24 4.44 -2.94 1.57
C HIS A 24 3.19 -2.28 2.14
N THR A 25 3.37 -1.11 2.73
CA THR A 25 2.25 -0.26 3.17
C THR A 25 2.06 0.86 2.16
N ILE A 26 0.84 1.01 1.66
CA ILE A 26 0.47 2.10 0.75
C ILE A 26 -0.55 2.97 1.47
N ALA A 27 -0.20 4.24 1.66
CA ALA A 27 -1.06 5.24 2.25
C ALA A 27 -1.85 5.97 1.15
N ILE A 28 -3.16 5.73 1.12
CA ILE A 28 -4.07 6.15 0.03
C ILE A 28 -4.86 7.38 0.46
N HIS A 29 -4.86 8.43 -0.36
CA HIS A 29 -5.61 9.65 -0.08
C HIS A 29 -7.13 9.44 -0.21
N ASN A 30 -7.87 9.67 0.88
CA ASN A 30 -9.34 9.54 0.89
C ASN A 30 -10.08 10.85 0.52
N GLY A 31 -9.35 11.94 0.22
CA GLY A 31 -9.93 13.27 0.00
C GLY A 31 -9.67 14.26 1.16
N LYS A 32 -9.17 13.76 2.30
CA LYS A 32 -8.79 14.54 3.47
C LYS A 32 -7.38 14.21 3.95
N GLU A 33 -7.07 12.92 4.06
CA GLU A 33 -5.80 12.41 4.58
C GLU A 33 -5.39 11.11 3.86
N HIS A 34 -4.15 10.67 4.11
CA HIS A 34 -3.65 9.41 3.59
C HIS A 34 -3.84 8.29 4.63
N ILE A 35 -4.58 7.26 4.25
CA ILE A 35 -4.86 6.11 5.10
C ILE A 35 -3.86 4.99 4.79
N PRO A 36 -2.97 4.59 5.72
CA PRO A 36 -2.00 3.53 5.50
C PRO A 36 -2.68 2.16 5.46
N ILE A 37 -2.50 1.43 4.35
CA ILE A 37 -3.02 0.08 4.14
C ILE A 37 -1.84 -0.86 3.88
N TYR A 38 -1.70 -1.90 4.71
CA TYR A 38 -0.71 -2.95 4.48
C TYR A 38 -1.24 -3.96 3.46
N ILE A 39 -0.48 -4.19 2.38
CA ILE A 39 -0.88 -5.08 1.29
C ILE A 39 -0.48 -6.52 1.64
N THR A 40 -1.47 -7.38 1.82
CA THR A 40 -1.30 -8.82 2.06
C THR A 40 -1.57 -9.62 0.79
N ASN A 41 -0.93 -10.79 0.69
CA ASN A 41 -1.30 -11.75 -0.34
C ASN A 41 -2.66 -12.37 0.02
N PRO A 42 -3.61 -12.53 -0.92
CA PRO A 42 -4.81 -13.32 -0.67
C PRO A 42 -4.39 -14.75 -0.34
N ILE A 43 -4.67 -15.16 0.88
CA ILE A 43 -4.63 -16.56 1.30
C ILE A 43 -6.02 -17.09 0.98
N TRP A 44 -6.12 -18.04 0.06
CA TRP A 44 -7.34 -18.82 -0.13
C TRP A 44 -7.68 -19.61 1.13
#